data_AF-A0A3B6IWK6-F1
#
_entry.id   AF-A0A3B6IWK6-F1
#
_cell.length_a   1.000
_cell.length_b   1.000
_cell.length_c   1.000
_cell.angle_alpha   90.00
_cell.angle_beta   90.00
_cell.angle_gamma   90.00
#
_symmetry.space_group_name_H-M   'P 1'
#
loop_
_entity.id
_entity.type
_entity.pdbx_description
1 polymer ?
#
loop_
_entity_poly.entity_id
_entity_poly.type
_entity_poly.pdbx_seq_one_letter_code
_entity_poly.pdbx_strand_id
1 'polypeptide(L)'
;MGCSFPLDYVHCPQVHTARCAYINTCFPCILKPSLTHRKTREKKSERSSNRMASSPSFLLLAALLALVSWQAVASDPGPLQDFCVADMNSPVRVNGFVCKNPVEVNADDFFKAAALDKPRVTNKVGSNVTLINVMQIAGLNTLGISIARIDYAPLGQNPPHTHPRATEILTVLEGTLYVGFVTSNQPAPNRNKFLSKVLNKGDVFVFPVGLIHFQFNPNPHKPAVAIAALSSQNPGAITIANAVFGSDPQISDDVLAKAFQVEKNTIDWLQAQFWENNHN
;
A
#
# COMPACT_ATOMS: atom_id res chain seq x y z
N MET A 1 -35.97 -49.13 -27.41
CA MET A 1 -34.80 -48.24 -27.51
C MET A 1 -34.74 -47.44 -26.22
N GLY A 2 -33.96 -47.91 -25.27
CA GLY A 2 -33.67 -47.18 -24.02
C GLY A 2 -32.20 -46.78 -24.03
N CYS A 3 -31.93 -45.59 -23.52
CA CYS A 3 -30.70 -45.27 -22.78
C CYS A 3 -31.00 -44.10 -21.85
N SER A 4 -30.79 -44.38 -20.57
CA SER A 4 -30.88 -43.51 -19.41
C SER A 4 -29.73 -42.51 -19.38
N PHE A 5 -29.96 -41.33 -18.83
CA PHE A 5 -28.91 -40.36 -18.48
C PHE A 5 -28.44 -40.59 -17.03
N PRO A 6 -27.13 -40.72 -16.75
CA PRO A 6 -26.62 -40.62 -15.40
C PRO A 6 -26.43 -39.16 -14.98
N LEU A 7 -26.89 -38.84 -13.78
CA LEU A 7 -26.50 -37.68 -12.98
C LEU A 7 -25.13 -37.99 -12.36
N ASP A 8 -24.06 -37.41 -12.90
CA ASP A 8 -22.75 -37.49 -12.27
C ASP A 8 -22.60 -36.40 -11.20
N TYR A 9 -22.72 -36.84 -9.95
CA TYR A 9 -22.20 -36.18 -8.77
C TYR A 9 -20.67 -36.10 -8.87
N VAL A 10 -20.11 -34.92 -9.12
CA VAL A 10 -18.69 -34.68 -8.87
C VAL A 10 -18.51 -34.35 -7.40
N HIS A 11 -17.95 -35.32 -6.68
CA HIS A 11 -17.52 -35.22 -5.29
C HIS A 11 -16.47 -34.11 -5.16
N CYS A 12 -16.75 -33.08 -4.37
CA CYS A 12 -15.80 -32.03 -4.01
C CYS A 12 -15.00 -32.50 -2.78
N PRO A 13 -13.68 -32.75 -2.86
CA PRO A 13 -12.90 -33.03 -1.68
C PRO A 13 -12.74 -31.75 -0.85
N GLN A 14 -12.85 -31.93 0.45
CA GLN A 14 -12.88 -30.93 1.50
C GLN A 14 -11.79 -29.85 1.39
N VAL A 15 -12.25 -28.64 1.72
CA VAL A 15 -11.52 -27.43 2.08
C VAL A 15 -10.20 -27.73 2.79
N HIS A 16 -9.08 -27.60 2.08
CA HIS A 16 -7.81 -27.23 2.68
C HIS A 16 -7.55 -25.75 2.38
N THR A 17 -7.39 -24.99 3.45
CA THR A 17 -6.99 -23.59 3.49
C THR A 17 -5.84 -23.29 2.54
N ALA A 18 -6.13 -22.70 1.38
CA ALA A 18 -5.13 -22.11 0.52
C ALA A 18 -4.72 -20.75 1.11
N ARG A 19 -3.64 -20.75 1.89
CA ARG A 19 -2.89 -19.51 2.15
C ARG A 19 -2.11 -19.19 0.88
N CYS A 20 -2.45 -18.09 0.21
CA CYS A 20 -1.63 -17.51 -0.84
C CYS A 20 -0.27 -17.11 -0.26
N ALA A 21 0.77 -17.90 -0.56
CA ALA A 21 2.14 -17.47 -0.40
C ALA A 21 2.55 -16.69 -1.66
N TYR A 22 2.70 -15.37 -1.55
CA TYR A 22 3.41 -14.58 -2.56
C TYR A 22 4.89 -14.91 -2.45
N ILE A 23 5.34 -15.90 -3.22
CA ILE A 23 6.77 -16.20 -3.39
C ILE A 23 7.25 -15.38 -4.59
N ASN A 24 7.84 -14.22 -4.32
CA ASN A 24 8.63 -13.48 -5.31
C ASN A 24 10.08 -13.95 -5.20
N THR A 25 10.42 -15.07 -5.85
CA THR A 25 11.81 -15.47 -6.04
C THR A 25 12.13 -15.49 -7.54
N CYS A 26 12.87 -14.47 -7.98
CA CYS A 26 13.51 -14.48 -9.29
C CYS A 26 14.57 -15.58 -9.31
N PHE A 27 14.30 -16.70 -10.00
CA PHE A 27 15.34 -17.61 -10.44
C PHE A 27 16.02 -17.04 -11.69
N PRO A 28 17.36 -16.95 -11.76
CA PRO A 28 18.04 -16.53 -12.99
C PRO A 28 17.89 -17.62 -14.07
N CYS A 29 17.30 -17.24 -15.20
CA CYS A 29 17.25 -18.06 -16.42
C CYS A 29 18.67 -18.37 -16.90
N ILE A 30 19.07 -19.64 -16.82
CA ILE A 30 20.31 -20.12 -17.46
C ILE A 30 20.06 -20.19 -18.97
N LEU A 31 20.73 -19.30 -19.71
CA LEU A 31 20.81 -19.28 -21.17
C LEU A 31 21.30 -20.63 -21.71
N LYS A 32 20.51 -21.27 -22.59
CA LYS A 32 20.95 -22.40 -23.42
C LYS A 32 21.81 -21.89 -24.58
N PRO A 33 23.07 -22.32 -24.75
CA PRO A 33 23.79 -22.11 -26.00
C PRO A 33 23.33 -23.13 -27.04
N SER A 34 22.85 -22.63 -28.18
CA SER A 34 22.87 -23.33 -29.47
C SER A 34 24.32 -23.53 -29.90
N LEU A 35 24.67 -24.68 -30.50
CA LEU A 35 25.64 -24.81 -31.60
C LEU A 35 25.82 -26.27 -32.07
N THR A 36 25.38 -26.51 -33.31
CA THR A 36 26.04 -27.24 -34.41
C THR A 36 26.86 -28.52 -34.17
N HIS A 37 26.48 -29.55 -34.94
CA HIS A 37 27.18 -30.80 -35.20
C HIS A 37 28.69 -30.65 -35.47
N ARG A 38 29.54 -31.29 -34.66
CA ARG A 38 30.91 -31.68 -35.04
C ARG A 38 31.22 -33.09 -34.50
N LYS A 39 31.32 -34.06 -35.41
CA LYS A 39 31.80 -35.43 -35.13
C LYS A 39 33.30 -35.38 -34.82
N THR A 40 33.73 -35.89 -33.66
CA THR A 40 35.03 -36.56 -33.52
C THR A 40 35.16 -37.34 -32.21
N ARG A 41 35.49 -38.63 -32.37
CA ARG A 41 36.23 -39.57 -31.50
C ARG A 41 35.81 -39.75 -30.03
N GLU A 42 35.36 -40.98 -29.76
CA GLU A 42 35.26 -41.61 -28.44
C GLU A 42 36.59 -41.55 -27.66
N LYS A 43 36.53 -40.98 -26.45
CA LYS A 43 37.37 -41.38 -25.32
C LYS A 43 36.42 -41.75 -24.18
N LYS A 44 36.41 -43.03 -23.83
CA LYS A 44 35.67 -43.59 -22.69
C LYS A 44 36.35 -43.07 -21.42
N SER A 45 35.82 -42.00 -20.86
CA SER A 45 36.17 -41.49 -19.52
C SER A 45 35.07 -41.95 -18.57
N GLU A 46 35.43 -42.79 -17.60
CA GLU A 46 34.55 -43.22 -16.52
C GLU A 46 34.07 -41.99 -15.74
N ARG A 47 32.81 -41.60 -15.99
CA ARG A 47 32.14 -40.56 -15.22
C ARG A 47 31.61 -41.21 -13.94
N SER A 48 32.40 -41.13 -12.88
CA SER A 48 31.92 -41.39 -11.52
C SER A 48 30.68 -40.53 -11.26
N SER A 49 29.53 -41.18 -11.10
CA SER A 49 28.28 -40.53 -10.73
C SER A 49 28.37 -40.19 -9.24
N ASN A 50 28.95 -39.03 -8.93
CA ASN A 50 28.80 -38.43 -7.60
C ASN A 50 27.33 -38.04 -7.43
N ARG A 51 26.50 -38.99 -6.98
CA ARG A 51 25.23 -38.66 -6.33
C ARG A 51 25.61 -37.84 -5.11
N MET A 52 25.41 -36.53 -5.20
CA MET A 52 25.56 -35.63 -4.07
C MET A 52 24.44 -36.00 -3.09
N ALA A 53 24.70 -36.96 -2.22
CA ALA A 53 23.83 -37.25 -1.09
C ALA A 53 23.87 -36.00 -0.21
N SER A 54 22.82 -35.18 -0.29
CA SER A 54 22.66 -34.04 0.61
C SER A 54 22.64 -34.61 2.04
N SER A 55 23.65 -34.25 2.85
CA SER A 55 23.71 -34.71 4.25
C SER A 55 22.39 -34.36 4.95
N PRO A 56 21.81 -35.26 5.77
CA PRO A 56 20.56 -35.00 6.49
C PRO A 56 20.61 -33.70 7.32
N SER A 57 21.81 -33.28 7.75
CA SER A 57 22.03 -32.01 8.44
C SER A 57 21.75 -30.77 7.57
N PHE A 58 22.02 -30.83 6.26
CA PHE A 58 21.69 -29.73 5.34
C PHE A 58 20.18 -29.61 5.12
N LEU A 59 19.47 -30.74 5.05
CA LEU A 59 18.01 -30.76 4.93
C LEU A 59 17.33 -30.22 6.19
N LEU A 60 17.85 -30.56 7.37
CA LEU A 60 17.38 -30.02 8.66
C LEU A 60 17.64 -28.52 8.77
N LEU A 61 18.83 -28.06 8.40
CA LEU A 61 19.16 -26.63 8.42
C LEU A 61 18.29 -25.83 7.43
N ALA A 62 18.07 -26.36 6.23
CA ALA A 62 17.18 -25.74 5.25
C ALA A 62 15.73 -25.71 5.72
N ALA A 63 15.24 -26.78 6.38
CA ALA A 63 13.91 -26.81 6.97
C ALA A 63 13.75 -25.80 8.13
N LEU A 64 14.77 -25.69 8.99
CA LEU A 64 14.79 -24.69 10.07
C LEU A 64 14.78 -23.27 9.49
N LEU A 65 15.64 -22.96 8.50
CA LEU A 65 15.67 -21.66 7.81
C LEU A 65 14.35 -21.33 7.11
N ALA A 66 13.68 -22.33 6.53
CA ALA A 66 12.35 -22.17 5.93
C ALA A 66 11.26 -21.89 6.98
N LEU A 67 11.38 -22.45 8.20
CA LEU A 67 10.45 -22.19 9.30
C LEU A 67 10.61 -20.78 9.88
N VAL A 68 11.84 -20.25 9.99
CA VAL A 68 12.07 -18.90 10.52
C VAL A 68 11.69 -17.79 9.53
N SER A 69 11.64 -18.08 8.24
CA SER A 69 11.38 -17.09 7.18
C SER A 69 9.88 -16.80 6.93
N TRP A 70 8.95 -17.44 7.65
CA TRP A 70 7.50 -17.27 7.44
C TRP A 70 6.92 -15.95 8.03
N GLN A 71 7.66 -15.23 8.87
CA GLN A 71 7.13 -14.11 9.67
C GLN A 71 7.34 -12.74 9.00
N ALA A 72 7.10 -12.61 7.70
CA ALA A 72 7.07 -11.29 7.05
C ALA A 72 5.70 -10.62 7.29
N VAL A 73 5.62 -9.74 8.29
CA VAL A 73 4.43 -8.92 8.53
C VAL A 73 4.55 -7.64 7.71
N ALA A 74 3.68 -7.47 6.71
CA ALA A 74 3.65 -6.29 5.84
C ALA A 74 2.68 -5.18 6.32
N SER A 75 2.02 -5.40 7.46
CA SER A 75 1.11 -4.46 8.13
C SER A 75 1.67 -4.06 9.50
N ASP A 76 0.98 -3.18 10.21
CA ASP A 76 1.26 -2.94 11.63
C ASP A 76 1.29 -4.28 12.39
N PRO A 77 2.29 -4.51 13.27
CA PRO A 77 2.33 -5.70 14.11
C PRO A 77 1.10 -5.76 15.01
N GLY A 78 0.58 -6.97 15.25
CA GLY A 78 -0.48 -7.16 16.23
C GLY A 78 -0.02 -6.78 17.65
N PRO A 79 -0.91 -6.23 18.49
CA PRO A 79 -0.57 -5.89 19.86
C PRO A 79 -0.30 -7.17 20.67
N LEU A 80 0.66 -7.11 21.60
CA LEU A 80 1.02 -8.22 22.50
C LEU A 80 0.37 -8.10 23.88
N GLN A 81 -0.36 -7.01 24.12
CA GLN A 81 -1.07 -6.68 25.34
C GLN A 81 -2.23 -5.73 25.00
N ASP A 82 -3.14 -5.50 25.94
CA ASP A 82 -4.36 -4.71 25.71
C ASP A 82 -4.08 -3.27 25.20
N PHE A 83 -3.03 -2.63 25.72
CA PHE A 83 -2.62 -1.30 25.27
C PHE A 83 -1.12 -1.05 25.45
N CYS A 84 -0.58 -0.15 24.64
CA CYS A 84 0.78 0.39 24.77
C CYS A 84 0.77 1.84 24.31
N VAL A 85 0.37 2.76 25.18
CA VAL A 85 0.32 4.20 24.86
C VAL A 85 1.70 4.69 24.48
N ALA A 86 1.85 5.32 23.32
CA ALA A 86 3.14 5.86 22.87
C ALA A 86 3.71 6.89 23.87
N ASP A 87 4.93 6.66 24.32
CA ASP A 87 5.74 7.67 25.00
C ASP A 87 6.46 8.54 23.96
N MET A 88 5.88 9.71 23.69
CA MET A 88 6.40 10.67 22.72
C MET A 88 7.68 11.38 23.18
N ASN A 89 8.05 11.25 24.46
CA ASN A 89 9.22 11.91 25.04
C ASN A 89 10.41 10.96 25.19
N SER A 90 10.22 9.66 24.92
CA SER A 90 11.29 8.68 25.02
C SER A 90 12.41 8.96 24.02
N PRO A 91 13.70 8.97 24.42
CA PRO A 91 14.81 9.10 23.50
C PRO A 91 15.09 7.80 22.72
N VAL A 92 14.47 6.69 23.12
CA VAL A 92 14.70 5.37 22.54
C VAL A 92 13.89 5.24 21.24
N ARG A 93 14.57 4.82 20.16
CA ARG A 93 13.94 4.59 18.86
C ARG A 93 13.71 3.11 18.63
N VAL A 94 12.46 2.76 18.33
CA VAL A 94 12.01 1.41 17.98
C VAL A 94 11.11 1.48 16.74
N ASN A 95 10.69 0.34 16.19
CA ASN A 95 9.63 0.33 15.19
C ASN A 95 8.30 0.67 15.88
N GLY A 96 7.73 1.84 15.57
CA GLY A 96 6.61 2.42 16.31
C GLY A 96 7.11 3.31 17.45
N PHE A 97 6.55 3.13 18.65
CA PHE A 97 6.89 3.92 19.84
C PHE A 97 7.08 3.01 21.05
N VAL A 98 7.97 3.42 21.96
CA VAL A 98 8.06 2.83 23.30
C VAL A 98 6.77 3.15 24.06
N CYS A 99 6.34 2.25 24.96
CA CYS A 99 5.13 2.44 25.75
C CYS A 99 5.41 3.32 27.00
N LYS A 100 4.46 4.17 27.37
CA LYS A 100 4.37 4.75 28.72
C LYS A 100 4.22 3.64 29.77
N ASN A 101 4.57 3.93 31.02
CA ASN A 101 4.31 3.02 32.14
C ASN A 101 2.79 2.81 32.30
N PRO A 102 2.27 1.57 32.30
CA PRO A 102 0.83 1.31 32.37
C PRO A 102 0.13 1.93 33.57
N VAL A 103 0.82 2.16 34.70
CA VAL A 103 0.22 2.77 35.90
C VAL A 103 -0.02 4.28 35.76
N GLU A 104 0.61 4.92 34.77
CA GLU A 104 0.48 6.36 34.48
C GLU A 104 -0.55 6.61 33.36
N VAL A 105 -1.06 5.55 32.73
CA VAL A 105 -2.01 5.63 31.63
C VAL A 105 -3.41 5.93 32.15
N ASN A 106 -4.11 6.84 31.47
CA ASN A 106 -5.50 7.18 31.79
C ASN A 106 -6.34 7.42 30.52
N ALA A 107 -7.62 7.75 30.68
CA ALA A 107 -8.55 7.92 29.56
C ALA A 107 -8.12 9.01 28.56
N ASP A 108 -7.43 10.06 29.01
CA ASP A 108 -6.99 11.15 28.14
C ASP A 108 -5.91 10.70 27.15
N ASP A 109 -5.18 9.62 27.43
CA ASP A 109 -4.20 9.05 26.49
C ASP A 109 -4.86 8.41 25.25
N PHE A 110 -6.15 8.06 25.34
CA PHE A 110 -6.96 7.46 24.27
C PHE A 110 -7.96 8.44 23.64
N PHE A 111 -8.03 9.66 24.17
CA PHE A 111 -9.05 10.63 23.80
C PHE A 111 -8.44 11.85 23.11
N LYS A 112 -9.19 12.39 22.14
CA LYS A 112 -8.93 13.71 21.58
C LYS A 112 -10.26 14.37 21.25
N ALA A 113 -10.48 15.57 21.75
CA ALA A 113 -11.55 16.45 21.29
C ALA A 113 -11.24 16.99 19.88
N ALA A 114 -11.26 16.12 18.87
CA ALA A 114 -10.76 16.38 17.52
C ALA A 114 -11.68 17.29 16.67
N ALA A 115 -12.92 17.53 17.12
CA ALA A 115 -13.93 18.32 16.42
C ALA A 115 -14.14 17.89 14.96
N LEU A 116 -14.19 16.57 14.72
CA LEU A 116 -14.41 15.98 13.39
C LEU A 116 -15.84 16.18 12.87
N ASP A 117 -16.71 16.82 13.63
CA ASP A 117 -18.03 17.28 13.21
C ASP A 117 -17.98 18.63 12.47
N LYS A 118 -16.97 19.47 12.77
CA LYS A 118 -16.87 20.83 12.24
C LYS A 118 -16.16 20.87 10.88
N PRO A 119 -16.58 21.73 9.93
CA PRO A 119 -15.86 21.97 8.69
C PRO A 119 -14.43 22.50 8.91
N ARG A 120 -13.57 22.32 7.91
CA ARG A 120 -12.20 22.87 7.88
C ARG A 120 -11.98 23.75 6.65
N VAL A 121 -11.04 24.70 6.77
CA VAL A 121 -10.64 25.56 5.65
C VAL A 121 -9.83 24.74 4.65
N THR A 122 -10.24 24.75 3.38
CA THR A 122 -9.59 23.99 2.32
C THR A 122 -8.35 24.70 1.76
N ASN A 123 -7.41 23.92 1.25
CA ASN A 123 -6.19 24.40 0.58
C ASN A 123 -6.44 24.77 -0.90
N LYS A 124 -5.37 25.03 -1.65
CA LYS A 124 -5.41 25.42 -3.07
C LYS A 124 -6.06 24.39 -4.00
N VAL A 125 -6.01 23.11 -3.66
CA VAL A 125 -6.68 22.04 -4.43
C VAL A 125 -8.12 21.82 -3.94
N GLY A 126 -8.61 22.66 -3.02
CA GLY A 126 -9.99 22.64 -2.55
C GLY A 126 -10.29 21.50 -1.58
N SER A 127 -9.30 20.98 -0.85
CA SER A 127 -9.56 20.00 0.22
C SER A 127 -8.81 20.30 1.52
N ASN A 128 -9.25 19.69 2.62
CA ASN A 128 -8.51 19.65 3.88
C ASN A 128 -8.59 18.23 4.46
N VAL A 129 -7.45 17.66 4.84
CA VAL A 129 -7.37 16.34 5.48
C VAL A 129 -6.98 16.53 6.94
N THR A 130 -7.88 16.22 7.86
CA THR A 130 -7.62 16.17 9.30
C THR A 130 -7.40 14.72 9.73
N LEU A 131 -6.14 14.27 9.70
CA LEU A 131 -5.74 12.92 10.11
C LEU A 131 -5.53 12.83 11.62
N ILE A 132 -6.15 11.83 12.24
CA ILE A 132 -5.97 11.42 13.64
C ILE A 132 -5.27 10.06 13.65
N ASN A 133 -3.95 10.11 13.76
CA ASN A 133 -3.07 8.95 13.84
C ASN A 133 -2.40 8.88 15.23
N VAL A 134 -1.43 7.97 15.41
CA VAL A 134 -0.72 7.81 16.69
C VAL A 134 -0.06 9.09 17.21
N MET A 135 0.31 10.04 16.34
CA MET A 135 0.86 11.33 16.75
C MET A 135 -0.20 12.26 17.38
N GLN A 136 -1.48 12.01 17.12
CA GLN A 136 -2.59 12.82 17.62
C GLN A 136 -3.31 12.17 18.80
N ILE A 137 -3.30 10.83 18.88
CA ILE A 137 -3.80 10.02 20.00
C ILE A 137 -2.75 8.94 20.28
N ALA A 138 -1.99 9.11 21.36
CA ALA A 138 -0.88 8.21 21.71
C ALA A 138 -1.34 6.77 22.00
N GLY A 139 -2.59 6.61 22.48
CA GLY A 139 -3.21 5.30 22.70
C GLY A 139 -3.44 4.45 21.44
N LEU A 140 -3.30 5.01 20.23
CA LEU A 140 -3.38 4.24 18.97
C LEU A 140 -2.14 3.37 18.71
N ASN A 141 -1.06 3.56 19.48
CA ASN A 141 0.16 2.80 19.29
C ASN A 141 -0.10 1.30 19.50
N THR A 142 0.43 0.47 18.60
CA THR A 142 0.22 -0.98 18.44
C THR A 142 -1.17 -1.43 17.96
N LEU A 143 -2.14 -0.53 17.79
CA LEU A 143 -3.53 -0.91 17.48
C LEU A 143 -3.86 -0.98 15.99
N GLY A 144 -2.94 -0.58 15.11
CA GLY A 144 -3.07 -0.81 13.67
C GLY A 144 -4.18 -0.03 12.97
N ILE A 145 -4.65 1.08 13.55
CA ILE A 145 -5.73 1.89 12.97
C ILE A 145 -5.51 3.41 13.13
N SER A 146 -6.09 4.16 12.21
CA SER A 146 -6.23 5.62 12.30
C SER A 146 -7.50 6.08 11.56
N ILE A 147 -7.88 7.35 11.74
CA ILE A 147 -9.07 7.95 11.13
C ILE A 147 -8.74 9.32 10.56
N ALA A 148 -9.36 9.71 9.46
CA ALA A 148 -9.25 11.04 8.89
C ALA A 148 -10.63 11.61 8.55
N ARG A 149 -10.83 12.90 8.79
CA ARG A 149 -11.88 13.69 8.14
C ARG A 149 -11.33 14.38 6.92
N ILE A 150 -12.11 14.41 5.85
CA ILE A 150 -11.78 15.13 4.63
C ILE A 150 -12.92 16.05 4.25
N ASP A 151 -12.63 17.35 4.17
CA ASP A 151 -13.53 18.38 3.69
C ASP A 151 -13.16 18.77 2.27
N TYR A 152 -14.15 18.89 1.38
CA TYR A 152 -13.97 19.25 -0.02
C TYR A 152 -14.80 20.49 -0.33
N ALA A 153 -14.15 21.54 -0.84
CA ALA A 153 -14.81 22.69 -1.44
C ALA A 153 -15.56 22.26 -2.72
N PRO A 154 -16.46 23.10 -3.26
CA PRO A 154 -16.98 22.89 -4.61
C PRO A 154 -15.83 22.76 -5.63
N LEU A 155 -15.88 21.73 -6.48
CA LEU A 155 -14.78 21.36 -7.41
C LEU A 155 -13.43 21.06 -6.74
N GLY A 156 -13.42 20.85 -5.43
CA GLY A 156 -12.23 20.48 -4.69
C GLY A 156 -11.84 19.01 -4.88
N GLN A 157 -10.54 18.72 -4.76
CA GLN A 157 -10.03 17.36 -4.78
C GLN A 157 -9.05 17.09 -3.63
N ASN A 158 -9.04 15.85 -3.18
CA ASN A 158 -7.86 15.26 -2.59
C ASN A 158 -7.09 14.59 -3.75
N PRO A 159 -5.95 15.18 -4.17
CA PRO A 159 -5.28 14.84 -5.43
C PRO A 159 -4.76 13.40 -5.43
N PRO A 160 -4.32 12.86 -6.59
CA PRO A 160 -3.71 11.54 -6.65
C PRO A 160 -2.63 11.34 -5.58
N HIS A 161 -2.84 10.36 -4.72
CA HIS A 161 -1.96 10.03 -3.61
C HIS A 161 -1.99 8.53 -3.30
N THR A 162 -1.09 8.08 -2.43
CA THR A 162 -1.09 6.71 -1.93
C THR A 162 -0.72 6.64 -0.45
N HIS A 163 -1.20 5.59 0.22
CA HIS A 163 -0.83 5.23 1.58
C HIS A 163 0.12 4.02 1.54
N PRO A 164 1.42 4.20 1.80
CA PRO A 164 2.40 3.12 1.67
C PRO A 164 2.20 1.99 2.70
N ARG A 165 1.46 2.23 3.78
CA ARG A 165 1.33 1.31 4.92
C ARG A 165 -0.11 1.00 5.34
N ALA A 166 -1.13 1.49 4.64
CA ALA A 166 -2.50 1.25 5.01
C ALA A 166 -3.44 1.10 3.81
N THR A 167 -4.41 0.20 3.95
CA THR A 167 -5.66 0.25 3.19
C THR A 167 -6.55 1.32 3.80
N GLU A 168 -7.31 2.02 2.96
CA GLU A 168 -8.30 3.01 3.38
C GLU A 168 -9.70 2.53 3.03
N ILE A 169 -10.65 2.76 3.94
CA ILE A 169 -12.09 2.73 3.63
C ILE A 169 -12.68 4.11 3.91
N LEU A 170 -13.37 4.67 2.92
CA LEU A 170 -13.94 6.01 2.96
C LEU A 170 -15.47 5.94 2.91
N THR A 171 -16.11 6.70 3.80
CA THR A 171 -17.57 6.90 3.87
C THR A 171 -17.90 8.37 3.61
N VAL A 172 -18.83 8.63 2.68
CA VAL A 172 -19.31 10.00 2.43
C VAL A 172 -20.33 10.39 3.50
N LEU A 173 -20.05 11.47 4.23
CA LEU A 173 -20.98 12.02 5.23
C LEU A 173 -21.95 13.03 4.62
N GLU A 174 -21.47 13.84 3.65
CA GLU A 174 -22.25 14.88 2.98
C GLU A 174 -21.79 15.07 1.53
N GLY A 175 -22.72 15.45 0.67
CA GLY A 175 -22.46 15.74 -0.74
C GLY A 175 -22.25 14.47 -1.59
N THR A 176 -21.44 14.64 -2.63
CA THR A 176 -21.14 13.61 -3.64
C THR A 176 -19.65 13.64 -3.93
N LEU A 177 -19.02 12.48 -4.08
CA LEU A 177 -17.61 12.36 -4.44
C LEU A 177 -17.43 11.42 -5.62
N TYR A 178 -16.70 11.87 -6.64
CA TYR A 178 -16.12 11.01 -7.65
C TYR A 178 -14.78 10.48 -7.14
N VAL A 179 -14.67 9.16 -6.98
CA VAL A 179 -13.48 8.53 -6.42
C VAL A 179 -12.95 7.44 -7.33
N GLY A 180 -11.68 7.10 -7.19
CA GLY A 180 -11.16 5.88 -7.80
C GLY A 180 -9.68 5.63 -7.51
N PHE A 181 -9.24 4.42 -7.85
CA PHE A 181 -7.84 4.02 -7.78
C PHE A 181 -7.38 3.34 -9.07
N VAL A 182 -6.07 3.31 -9.26
CA VAL A 182 -5.42 2.70 -10.42
C VAL A 182 -4.66 1.45 -9.97
N THR A 183 -4.86 0.33 -10.66
CA THR A 183 -4.13 -0.91 -10.37
C THR A 183 -2.63 -0.76 -10.70
N SER A 184 -1.81 -1.64 -10.12
CA SER A 184 -0.39 -1.75 -10.48
C SER A 184 -0.19 -2.15 -11.95
N ASN A 185 1.05 -1.99 -12.43
CA ASN A 185 1.44 -2.32 -13.80
C ASN A 185 1.14 -3.79 -14.11
N GLN A 186 0.43 -4.03 -15.20
CA GLN A 186 0.07 -5.37 -15.65
C GLN A 186 1.01 -5.82 -16.79
N PRO A 187 1.29 -7.12 -16.94
CA PRO A 187 2.03 -7.62 -18.10
C PRO A 187 1.31 -7.26 -19.40
N ALA A 188 2.08 -6.87 -20.42
CA ALA A 188 1.54 -6.63 -21.76
C ALA A 188 0.77 -7.88 -22.25
N PRO A 189 -0.40 -7.73 -22.91
CA PRO A 189 -0.96 -6.48 -23.46
C PRO A 189 -1.83 -5.67 -22.48
N ASN A 190 -1.95 -6.10 -21.22
CA ASN A 190 -2.80 -5.42 -20.25
C ASN A 190 -2.19 -4.08 -19.82
N ARG A 191 -3.06 -3.14 -19.42
CA ARG A 191 -2.68 -1.83 -18.88
C ARG A 191 -3.16 -1.70 -17.45
N ASN A 192 -2.63 -0.73 -16.73
CA ASN A 192 -3.18 -0.31 -15.44
C ASN A 192 -4.66 0.03 -15.62
N LYS A 193 -5.51 -0.56 -14.79
CA LYS A 193 -6.95 -0.37 -14.83
C LYS A 193 -7.33 0.72 -13.84
N PHE A 194 -8.13 1.67 -14.29
CA PHE A 194 -8.76 2.66 -13.42
C PHE A 194 -10.14 2.14 -12.97
N LEU A 195 -10.35 2.07 -11.66
CA LEU A 195 -11.59 1.63 -11.03
C LEU A 195 -12.17 2.80 -10.26
N SER A 196 -13.37 3.24 -10.65
CA SER A 196 -13.98 4.46 -10.10
C SER A 196 -15.48 4.32 -9.88
N LYS A 197 -16.00 5.20 -9.03
CA LYS A 197 -17.43 5.31 -8.71
C LYS A 197 -17.75 6.75 -8.29
N VAL A 198 -19.00 7.17 -8.54
CA VAL A 198 -19.58 8.36 -7.89
C VAL A 198 -20.31 7.88 -6.65
N LEU A 199 -19.90 8.38 -5.49
CA LEU A 199 -20.45 8.09 -4.18
C LEU A 199 -21.36 9.23 -3.73
N ASN A 200 -22.49 8.90 -3.13
CA ASN A 200 -23.39 9.82 -2.45
C ASN A 200 -23.28 9.66 -0.94
N LYS A 201 -23.89 10.57 -0.18
CA LYS A 201 -24.01 10.46 1.27
C LYS A 201 -24.44 9.05 1.71
N GLY A 202 -23.65 8.45 2.60
CA GLY A 202 -23.83 7.09 3.14
C GLY A 202 -23.09 6.00 2.37
N ASP A 203 -22.63 6.27 1.14
CA ASP A 203 -21.88 5.28 0.36
C ASP A 203 -20.45 5.14 0.89
N VAL A 204 -19.90 3.94 0.67
CA VAL A 204 -18.54 3.53 1.07
C VAL A 204 -17.70 3.06 -0.12
N PHE A 205 -16.39 3.28 -0.06
CA PHE A 205 -15.43 2.81 -1.06
C PHE A 205 -14.08 2.46 -0.42
N VAL A 206 -13.43 1.41 -0.94
CA VAL A 206 -12.16 0.89 -0.40
C VAL A 206 -11.02 1.18 -1.37
N PHE A 207 -9.92 1.71 -0.84
CA PHE A 207 -8.66 1.92 -1.56
C PHE A 207 -7.60 0.95 -1.03
N PRO A 208 -7.16 -0.04 -1.84
CA PRO A 208 -6.14 -0.98 -1.42
C PRO A 208 -4.80 -0.31 -1.09
N VAL A 209 -4.10 -0.85 -0.08
CA VAL A 209 -2.78 -0.37 0.34
C VAL A 209 -1.81 -0.17 -0.83
N GLY A 210 -1.12 0.97 -0.83
CA GLY A 210 -0.08 1.29 -1.81
C GLY A 210 -0.58 1.62 -3.22
N LEU A 211 -1.88 1.59 -3.51
CA LEU A 211 -2.40 2.00 -4.82
C LEU A 211 -2.62 3.52 -4.87
N ILE A 212 -2.37 4.09 -6.05
CA ILE A 212 -2.64 5.50 -6.32
C ILE A 212 -4.15 5.68 -6.45
N HIS A 213 -4.70 6.61 -5.71
CA HIS A 213 -6.13 6.91 -5.70
C HIS A 213 -6.39 8.41 -5.45
N PHE A 214 -7.62 8.85 -5.67
CA PHE A 214 -8.04 10.23 -5.48
C PHE A 214 -9.52 10.32 -5.12
N GLN A 215 -9.92 11.50 -4.65
CA GLN A 215 -11.32 11.88 -4.47
C GLN A 215 -11.54 13.30 -5.01
N PHE A 216 -12.64 13.51 -5.73
CA PHE A 216 -13.01 14.78 -6.34
C PHE A 216 -14.47 15.09 -6.03
N ASN A 217 -14.79 16.31 -5.64
CA ASN A 217 -16.15 16.79 -5.52
C ASN A 217 -16.62 17.37 -6.87
N PRO A 218 -17.48 16.68 -7.63
CA PRO A 218 -17.93 17.17 -8.94
C PRO A 218 -18.97 18.30 -8.84
N ASN A 219 -19.43 18.67 -7.63
CA ASN A 219 -20.43 19.70 -7.48
C ASN A 219 -19.79 21.11 -7.54
N PRO A 220 -20.23 22.00 -8.45
CA PRO A 220 -19.67 23.34 -8.60
C PRO A 220 -20.13 24.35 -7.54
N HIS A 221 -21.11 23.99 -6.70
CA HIS A 221 -21.74 24.94 -5.78
C HIS A 221 -21.81 24.47 -4.33
N LYS A 222 -21.67 23.18 -4.06
CA LYS A 222 -21.81 22.61 -2.72
C LYS A 222 -20.55 21.86 -2.29
N PRO A 223 -20.15 21.97 -1.02
CA PRO A 223 -19.05 21.17 -0.48
C PRO A 223 -19.47 19.70 -0.31
N ALA A 224 -18.47 18.85 -0.07
CA ALA A 224 -18.64 17.45 0.33
C ALA A 224 -17.76 17.15 1.54
N VAL A 225 -18.15 16.14 2.32
CA VAL A 225 -17.42 15.72 3.52
C VAL A 225 -17.37 14.20 3.56
N ALA A 226 -16.21 13.65 3.90
CA ALA A 226 -16.02 12.21 4.10
C ALA A 226 -15.21 11.92 5.37
N ILE A 227 -15.38 10.69 5.88
CA ILE A 227 -14.52 10.10 6.89
C ILE A 227 -13.84 8.88 6.29
N ALA A 228 -12.54 8.76 6.52
CA ALA A 228 -11.71 7.64 6.13
C ALA A 228 -11.19 6.91 7.38
N ALA A 229 -11.27 5.58 7.40
CA ALA A 229 -10.56 4.75 8.37
C ALA A 229 -9.42 4.03 7.65
N LEU A 230 -8.25 3.97 8.30
CA LEU A 230 -7.03 3.42 7.70
C LEU A 230 -6.48 2.29 8.57
N SER A 231 -6.00 1.23 7.93
CA SER A 231 -5.49 0.02 8.59
C SER A 231 -4.03 0.15 9.08
N SER A 232 -3.66 1.29 9.64
CA SER A 232 -2.37 1.51 10.31
C SER A 232 -2.48 2.67 11.30
N GLN A 233 -1.74 2.59 12.41
CA GLN A 233 -1.53 3.69 13.35
C GLN A 233 -0.79 4.87 12.71
N ASN A 234 -0.03 4.60 11.63
CA ASN A 234 0.72 5.60 10.87
C ASN A 234 0.71 5.24 9.37
N PRO A 235 -0.40 5.52 8.65
CA PRO A 235 -0.57 5.11 7.26
C PRO A 235 0.48 5.72 6.32
N GLY A 236 0.95 6.94 6.64
CA GLY A 236 1.72 7.78 5.74
C GLY A 236 0.88 8.25 4.55
N ALA A 237 1.31 9.30 3.85
CA ALA A 237 0.66 9.74 2.62
C ALA A 237 1.73 10.25 1.66
N ILE A 238 1.62 9.86 0.39
CA ILE A 238 2.47 10.34 -0.69
C ILE A 238 1.56 10.96 -1.73
N THR A 239 1.43 12.28 -1.71
CA THR A 239 0.78 13.03 -2.81
C THR A 239 1.69 12.98 -4.02
N ILE A 240 1.22 12.38 -5.12
CA ILE A 240 2.07 12.03 -6.26
C ILE A 240 2.72 13.27 -6.87
N ALA A 241 1.94 14.33 -7.11
CA ALA A 241 2.48 15.55 -7.71
C ALA A 241 3.53 16.23 -6.81
N ASN A 242 3.27 16.32 -5.50
CA ASN A 242 4.23 16.88 -4.54
C ASN A 242 5.51 16.04 -4.48
N ALA A 243 5.40 14.71 -4.45
CA ALA A 243 6.57 13.84 -4.34
C ALA A 243 7.43 13.82 -5.62
N VAL A 244 6.80 13.96 -6.80
CA VAL A 244 7.50 13.90 -8.09
C VAL A 244 8.06 15.26 -8.50
N PHE A 245 7.30 16.34 -8.33
CA PHE A 245 7.64 17.67 -8.83
C PHE A 245 8.00 18.69 -7.73
N GLY A 246 7.72 18.39 -6.46
CA GLY A 246 7.93 19.30 -5.33
C GLY A 246 8.79 18.71 -4.21
N SER A 247 9.60 17.67 -4.49
CA SER A 247 10.52 17.11 -3.51
C SER A 247 11.67 18.07 -3.19
N ASP A 248 12.25 17.94 -2.00
CA ASP A 248 13.47 18.64 -1.58
C ASP A 248 14.54 17.62 -1.14
N PRO A 249 15.68 17.50 -1.86
CA PRO A 249 15.99 18.20 -3.11
C PRO A 249 15.09 17.76 -4.28
N GLN A 250 15.02 18.58 -5.33
CA GLN A 250 14.24 18.28 -6.52
C GLN A 250 14.82 17.09 -7.30
N ILE A 251 13.93 16.27 -7.86
CA ILE A 251 14.33 15.26 -8.85
C ILE A 251 14.81 15.99 -10.10
N SER A 252 15.95 15.55 -10.65
CA SER A 252 16.50 16.11 -11.88
C SER A 252 15.47 16.13 -13.02
N ASP A 253 15.38 17.28 -13.67
CA ASP A 253 14.59 17.52 -14.87
C ASP A 253 14.93 16.54 -16.00
N ASP A 254 16.19 16.14 -16.17
CA ASP A 254 16.62 15.09 -17.11
C ASP A 254 15.92 13.75 -16.83
N VAL A 255 15.83 13.36 -15.56
CA VAL A 255 15.18 12.10 -15.15
C VAL A 255 13.68 12.17 -15.43
N LEU A 256 13.04 13.27 -15.03
CA LEU A 256 11.59 13.44 -15.20
C LEU A 256 11.20 13.63 -16.66
N ALA A 257 11.94 14.41 -17.45
CA ALA A 257 11.70 14.62 -18.87
C ALA A 257 11.73 13.28 -19.62
N LYS A 258 12.72 12.43 -19.28
CA LYS A 258 12.80 11.08 -19.85
C LYS A 258 11.68 10.16 -19.38
N ALA A 259 11.33 10.20 -18.09
CA ALA A 259 10.29 9.35 -17.51
C ALA A 259 8.89 9.69 -18.04
N PHE A 260 8.58 10.99 -18.17
CA PHE A 260 7.30 11.50 -18.67
C PHE A 260 7.25 11.63 -20.20
N GLN A 261 8.40 11.47 -20.88
CA GLN A 261 8.53 11.58 -22.34
C GLN A 261 8.12 12.95 -22.86
N VAL A 262 8.56 14.00 -22.16
CA VAL A 262 8.28 15.42 -22.49
C VAL A 262 9.59 16.20 -22.54
N GLU A 263 9.52 17.44 -23.02
CA GLU A 263 10.64 18.38 -22.97
C GLU A 263 10.91 18.86 -21.54
N LYS A 264 12.17 19.24 -21.26
CA LYS A 264 12.59 19.78 -19.96
C LYS A 264 11.78 20.99 -19.53
N ASN A 265 11.50 21.92 -20.44
CA ASN A 265 10.71 23.12 -20.13
C ASN A 265 9.32 22.80 -19.54
N THR A 266 8.72 21.67 -19.94
CA THR A 266 7.45 21.21 -19.36
C THR A 266 7.63 20.75 -17.92
N ILE A 267 8.73 20.05 -17.62
CA ILE A 267 9.08 19.64 -16.26
C ILE A 267 9.42 20.85 -15.39
N ASP A 268 10.23 21.78 -15.89
CA ASP A 268 10.59 23.01 -15.19
C ASP A 268 9.34 23.80 -14.81
N TRP A 269 8.37 23.89 -15.73
CA TRP A 269 7.08 24.52 -15.47
C TRP A 269 6.28 23.80 -14.38
N LEU A 270 6.24 22.46 -14.40
CA LEU A 270 5.56 21.66 -13.38
C LEU A 270 6.22 21.83 -12.00
N GLN A 271 7.55 21.81 -11.92
CA GLN A 271 8.31 22.01 -10.68
C GLN A 271 8.11 23.43 -10.13
N ALA A 272 8.03 24.44 -10.98
CA ALA A 272 7.76 25.83 -10.58
C ALA A 272 6.39 26.01 -9.89
N GLN A 273 5.37 25.19 -10.21
CA GLN A 273 4.06 25.28 -9.56
C GLN A 273 4.12 25.02 -8.05
N PHE A 274 5.12 24.26 -7.59
CA PHE A 274 5.33 23.92 -6.18
C PHE A 274 6.27 24.90 -5.46
N TRP A 275 6.97 25.74 -6.22
CA TRP A 275 7.90 26.74 -5.70
C TRP A 275 7.18 28.04 -5.26
N GLU A 276 6.16 28.47 -6.00
CA GLU A 276 5.61 29.83 -5.84
C GLU A 276 4.66 30.07 -4.64
N ASN A 277 4.42 29.15 -3.71
CA ASN A 277 3.43 29.40 -2.64
C ASN A 277 3.66 28.72 -1.27
N ASN A 278 4.91 28.42 -0.88
CA ASN A 278 5.23 27.91 0.47
C ASN A 278 5.92 28.95 1.38
N HIS A 279 5.84 30.23 1.02
CA HIS A 279 6.16 31.35 1.89
C HIS A 279 4.94 32.27 1.99
N ASN A 280 3.98 31.86 2.82
CA ASN A 280 3.11 32.69 3.67
C ASN A 280 2.06 31.82 4.35
#